data_AF-A0A094QFX4-F1
#
_entry.id   AF-A0A094QFX4-F1
#
_cell.length_a   1.000
_cell.length_b   1.000
_cell.length_c   1.000
_cell.angle_alpha   90.00
_cell.angle_beta   90.00
_cell.angle_gamma   90.00
#
_symmetry.space_group_name_H-M   'P 1'
#
loop_
_entity.id
_entity.type
_entity.pdbx_description
1 polymer ?
#
loop_
_entity_poly.entity_id
_entity_poly.type
_entity_poly.pdbx_seq_one_letter_code
_entity_poly.pdbx_strand_id
1 'polypeptide(L)'
;MPNALERQDWLMSKFGVSSSVANLRRVAVRTPTRDADYQGAHWLGAPAELDLDALQVDHAAFVQLLRELGCEVDVLPEATGLADACFVYDPAFTTPTGVIQLQGAKEARIKEPALLVSDINALGMPTVGVLLGDATADAGDMFWLDERTVAIGRTYRTNEAGEKQLREVFAAEGIDVKTFHMPHAMGPEYCLHLMSVISPIRDDLAVVYEREAPVTLLQELAKRGIKTVSVPDEEYMSLACNVLAIRPGVAVMPSGNPITVQRLREAGVEVHTYKADVINRGEGGPTCLTRPLWRED
;
A
#
# COMPACT_ATOMS: atom_id res chain seq x y z
N MET A 1 -1.42 45.58 -21.17
CA MET A 1 -0.94 44.18 -21.14
C MET A 1 0.23 44.12 -20.19
N PRO A 2 0.07 43.57 -18.98
CA PRO A 2 1.18 43.40 -18.06
C PRO A 2 1.90 42.07 -18.30
N ASN A 3 3.21 42.22 -18.45
CA ASN A 3 4.34 41.30 -18.51
C ASN A 3 4.17 39.83 -18.08
N ALA A 4 4.73 38.96 -18.92
CA ALA A 4 4.88 37.52 -18.78
C ALA A 4 6.06 37.09 -17.88
N LEU A 5 6.40 37.86 -16.84
CA LEU A 5 7.48 37.56 -15.91
C LEU A 5 7.07 37.93 -14.49
N GLU A 6 6.38 36.98 -13.85
CA GLU A 6 6.39 36.67 -12.42
C GLU A 6 5.37 35.54 -12.18
N ARG A 7 5.56 34.41 -12.87
CA ARG A 7 5.09 33.14 -12.32
C ARG A 7 6.06 32.83 -11.18
N GLN A 8 5.71 33.30 -9.98
CA GLN A 8 6.33 32.81 -8.76
C GLN A 8 6.35 31.29 -8.82
N ASP A 9 7.54 30.73 -8.67
CA ASP A 9 7.81 29.32 -8.50
C ASP A 9 7.03 28.79 -7.29
N TRP A 10 5.76 28.45 -7.49
CA TRP A 10 5.20 27.31 -6.78
C TRP A 10 5.95 26.12 -7.35
N LEU A 11 6.99 25.68 -6.64
CA LEU A 11 7.52 24.32 -6.77
C LEU A 11 6.32 23.39 -6.59
N MET A 12 5.60 23.07 -7.67
CA MET A 12 4.49 22.15 -7.63
C MET A 12 5.11 20.83 -7.20
N SER A 13 4.79 20.39 -5.98
CA SER A 13 5.12 19.05 -5.55
C SER A 13 4.65 18.10 -6.64
N LYS A 14 5.59 17.36 -7.24
CA LYS A 14 5.23 16.38 -8.25
C LYS A 14 4.44 15.28 -7.54
N PHE A 15 3.22 15.08 -8.00
CA PHE A 15 2.33 14.02 -7.55
C PHE A 15 1.68 13.35 -8.74
N GLY A 16 1.12 12.17 -8.52
CA GLY A 16 0.39 11.40 -9.51
C GLY A 16 0.83 9.94 -9.52
N VAL A 17 -0.13 9.04 -9.38
CA VAL A 17 0.12 7.60 -9.43
C VAL A 17 -0.92 6.95 -10.35
N SER A 18 -0.45 6.33 -11.42
CA SER A 18 -1.21 5.52 -12.38
C SER A 18 -0.69 4.08 -12.49
N SER A 19 0.32 3.70 -11.69
CA SER A 19 0.98 2.40 -11.81
C SER A 19 1.40 1.88 -10.44
N SER A 20 1.39 0.56 -10.28
CA SER A 20 1.91 -0.10 -9.08
C SER A 20 3.42 -0.35 -9.16
N VAL A 21 4.01 -0.27 -10.36
CA VAL A 21 5.36 -0.78 -10.66
C VAL A 21 6.30 0.26 -11.29
N ALA A 22 5.76 1.35 -11.85
CA ALA A 22 6.54 2.48 -12.38
C ALA A 22 7.44 3.08 -11.31
N ASN A 23 8.44 3.87 -11.70
CA ASN A 23 9.50 4.32 -10.79
C ASN A 23 8.94 5.19 -9.65
N LEU A 24 9.05 4.71 -8.41
CA LEU A 24 8.65 5.39 -7.18
C LEU A 24 9.60 6.54 -6.91
N ARG A 25 9.15 7.75 -7.25
CA ARG A 25 9.93 8.97 -7.07
C ARG A 25 9.68 9.61 -5.71
N ARG A 26 8.43 9.63 -5.26
CA ARG A 26 8.05 10.26 -3.99
C ARG A 26 7.05 9.40 -3.23
N VAL A 27 7.26 9.25 -1.93
CA VAL A 27 6.48 8.38 -1.06
C VAL A 27 6.31 8.99 0.33
N ALA A 28 5.09 8.89 0.88
CA ALA A 28 4.84 9.20 2.27
C ALA A 28 4.96 7.95 3.14
N VAL A 29 5.51 8.14 4.33
CA VAL A 29 5.63 7.14 5.41
C VAL A 29 5.27 7.80 6.73
N ARG A 30 4.85 7.05 7.75
CA ARG A 30 4.62 7.60 9.10
C ARG A 30 5.37 6.81 10.15
N THR A 31 6.13 7.52 10.97
CA THR A 31 6.84 6.92 12.10
C THR A 31 5.84 6.23 13.05
N PRO A 32 6.06 4.95 13.40
CA PRO A 32 5.23 4.25 14.38
C PRO A 32 5.34 4.90 15.76
N THR A 33 4.20 5.05 16.43
CA THR A 33 4.13 5.74 17.71
C THR A 33 4.59 4.86 18.87
N ARG A 34 5.22 5.45 19.89
CA ARG A 34 5.46 4.71 21.15
C ARG A 34 4.24 4.67 22.05
N ASP A 35 3.26 5.53 21.80
CA ASP A 35 2.13 5.78 22.68
C ASP A 35 0.84 5.37 21.98
N ALA A 36 0.50 4.08 22.06
CA ALA A 36 -0.75 3.53 21.55
C ALA A 36 -1.10 2.21 22.24
N ASP A 37 -2.38 1.82 22.15
CA ASP A 37 -2.84 0.50 22.56
C ASP A 37 -2.63 -0.53 21.44
N TYR A 38 -1.43 -1.10 21.39
CA TYR A 38 -1.06 -2.13 20.42
C TYR A 38 -1.85 -3.43 20.57
N GLN A 39 -2.27 -3.77 21.79
CA GLN A 39 -3.09 -4.96 22.04
C GLN A 39 -4.51 -4.76 21.53
N GLY A 40 -5.11 -3.61 21.81
CA GLY A 40 -6.41 -3.21 21.27
C GLY A 40 -6.39 -3.05 19.75
N ALA A 41 -5.23 -2.77 19.16
CA ALA A 41 -5.03 -2.80 17.71
C ALA A 41 -4.81 -4.22 17.14
N HIS A 42 -4.80 -5.26 17.98
CA HIS A 42 -4.59 -6.67 17.60
C HIS A 42 -3.20 -6.99 17.04
N TRP A 43 -2.16 -6.27 17.45
CA TRP A 43 -0.79 -6.68 17.09
C TRP A 43 -0.42 -8.00 17.78
N LEU A 44 0.28 -8.86 17.04
CA LEU A 44 0.68 -10.19 17.50
C LEU A 44 1.72 -10.12 18.64
N GLY A 45 1.58 -11.04 19.58
CA GLY A 45 2.45 -11.14 20.77
C GLY A 45 1.95 -10.33 21.96
N ALA A 46 2.53 -10.57 23.13
CA ALA A 46 2.16 -9.81 24.32
C ALA A 46 2.71 -8.37 24.25
N PRO A 47 2.05 -7.36 24.85
CA PRO A 47 2.55 -5.98 24.84
C PRO A 47 3.99 -5.84 25.37
N ALA A 48 4.34 -6.63 26.39
CA ALA A 48 5.69 -6.65 26.96
C ALA A 48 6.77 -7.22 26.00
N GLU A 49 6.35 -7.87 24.91
CA GLU A 49 7.22 -8.45 23.89
C GLU A 49 7.38 -7.54 22.66
N LEU A 50 6.63 -6.43 22.60
CA LEU A 50 6.76 -5.42 21.55
C LEU A 50 7.86 -4.43 21.92
N ASP A 51 9.03 -4.62 21.33
CA ASP A 51 10.14 -3.68 21.45
C ASP A 51 9.88 -2.45 20.57
N LEU A 52 9.27 -1.42 21.15
CA LEU A 52 8.89 -0.19 20.45
C LEU A 52 10.11 0.68 20.06
N ASP A 53 11.25 0.51 20.74
CA ASP A 53 12.49 1.17 20.34
C ASP A 53 13.07 0.50 19.10
N ALA A 54 13.09 -0.84 19.07
CA ALA A 54 13.43 -1.59 17.85
C ALA A 54 12.46 -1.28 16.71
N LEU A 55 11.15 -1.15 16.96
CA LEU A 55 10.16 -0.76 15.95
C LEU A 55 10.52 0.56 15.26
N GLN A 56 10.89 1.59 16.05
CA GLN A 56 11.28 2.87 15.48
C GLN A 56 12.63 2.82 14.74
N VAL A 57 13.61 2.07 15.27
CA VAL A 57 14.92 1.88 14.62
C VAL A 57 14.77 1.15 13.29
N ASP A 58 14.01 0.05 13.27
CA ASP A 58 13.76 -0.75 12.07
C ASP A 58 12.97 0.05 11.03
N HIS A 59 11.97 0.84 11.44
CA HIS A 59 11.27 1.76 10.54
C HIS A 59 12.19 2.84 9.98
N ALA A 60 13.05 3.46 10.80
CA ALA A 60 14.00 4.45 10.33
C ALA A 60 15.00 3.86 9.30
N ALA A 61 15.43 2.62 9.51
CA ALA A 61 16.25 1.89 8.55
C ALA A 61 15.51 1.60 7.23
N PHE A 62 14.23 1.23 7.29
CA PHE A 62 13.38 1.08 6.11
C PHE A 62 13.25 2.41 5.33
N VAL A 63 13.02 3.53 6.02
CA VAL A 63 12.99 4.86 5.40
C VAL A 63 14.31 5.21 4.73
N GLN A 64 15.43 4.89 5.37
CA GLN A 64 16.76 5.11 4.81
C GLN A 64 17.00 4.26 3.56
N LEU A 65 16.57 2.99 3.56
CA LEU A 65 16.64 2.11 2.38
C LEU A 65 15.86 2.70 1.20
N LEU A 66 14.65 3.24 1.41
CA LEU A 66 13.88 3.89 0.34
C LEU A 66 14.64 5.08 -0.28
N ARG A 67 15.30 5.90 0.56
CA ARG A 67 16.13 7.02 0.10
C ARG A 67 17.34 6.55 -0.71
N GLU A 68 18.01 5.49 -0.26
CA GLU A 68 19.15 4.89 -0.96
C GLU A 68 18.74 4.31 -2.32
N LEU A 69 17.51 3.82 -2.43
CA LEU A 69 16.92 3.34 -3.68
C LEU A 69 16.39 4.47 -4.57
N GLY A 70 16.57 5.73 -4.16
CA GLY A 70 16.30 6.93 -4.97
C GLY A 70 14.91 7.54 -4.78
N CYS A 71 14.18 7.14 -3.73
CA CYS A 71 12.89 7.76 -3.39
C CYS A 71 13.10 9.05 -2.59
N GLU A 72 12.36 10.10 -2.93
CA GLU A 72 12.06 11.19 -2.00
C GLU A 72 11.05 10.68 -0.96
N VAL A 73 11.40 10.78 0.33
CA VAL A 73 10.57 10.22 1.41
C VAL A 73 10.09 11.32 2.35
N ASP A 74 8.78 11.58 2.30
CA ASP A 74 8.08 12.45 3.24
C ASP A 74 7.72 11.66 4.49
N VAL A 75 8.40 11.96 5.60
CA VAL A 75 8.07 11.37 6.90
C VAL A 75 6.99 12.22 7.54
N LEU A 76 5.76 11.69 7.58
CA LEU A 76 4.61 12.33 8.19
C LEU A 76 4.75 12.38 9.72
N PRO A 77 4.09 13.35 10.38
CA PRO A 77 4.09 13.43 11.84
C PRO A 77 3.63 12.13 12.50
N GLU A 78 4.23 11.78 13.63
CA GLU A 78 3.78 10.65 14.45
C GLU A 78 2.31 10.86 14.87
N ALA A 79 1.53 9.77 14.88
CA ALA A 79 0.12 9.79 15.25
C ALA A 79 -0.08 9.13 16.63
N THR A 80 0.04 9.92 17.68
CA THR A 80 -0.17 9.47 19.07
C THR A 80 -1.54 8.83 19.25
N GLY A 81 -1.58 7.69 19.92
CA GLY A 81 -2.78 6.91 20.23
C GLY A 81 -3.24 5.99 19.10
N LEU A 82 -2.60 6.00 17.93
CA LEU A 82 -2.99 5.20 16.76
C LEU A 82 -1.86 4.24 16.36
N ALA A 83 -1.93 2.98 16.83
CA ALA A 83 -0.91 1.96 16.56
C ALA A 83 -0.75 1.67 15.05
N ASP A 84 -1.87 1.56 14.33
CA ASP A 84 -1.90 1.20 12.91
C ASP A 84 -1.63 2.39 11.97
N ALA A 85 -1.48 3.62 12.47
CA ALA A 85 -1.30 4.81 11.64
C ALA A 85 0.04 4.85 10.88
N CYS A 86 1.00 3.98 11.24
CA CYS A 86 2.21 3.76 10.44
C CYS A 86 1.93 3.01 9.13
N PHE A 87 0.83 2.25 9.05
CA PHE A 87 0.36 1.59 7.83
C PHE A 87 -0.45 2.57 6.97
N VAL A 88 0.26 3.55 6.42
CA VAL A 88 -0.30 4.64 5.60
C VAL A 88 -0.81 4.18 4.24
N TYR A 89 -0.74 2.89 3.92
CA TYR A 89 -1.31 2.39 2.68
C TYR A 89 -2.85 2.50 2.75
N ASP A 90 -3.48 1.77 3.67
CA ASP A 90 -4.93 1.56 3.67
C ASP A 90 -5.84 2.80 3.76
N PRO A 91 -5.50 3.87 4.51
CA PRO A 91 -6.49 4.93 4.77
C PRO A 91 -6.82 5.84 3.57
N ALA A 92 -6.03 5.79 2.49
CA ALA A 92 -6.20 6.66 1.33
C ALA A 92 -5.72 5.99 0.03
N PHE A 93 -6.27 6.34 -1.14
CA PHE A 93 -5.78 5.87 -2.44
C PHE A 93 -5.32 7.03 -3.32
N THR A 94 -4.13 6.94 -3.93
CA THR A 94 -3.60 8.00 -4.79
C THR A 94 -3.91 7.72 -6.26
N THR A 95 -4.31 8.77 -6.99
CA THR A 95 -4.64 8.76 -8.41
C THR A 95 -3.68 9.67 -9.18
N PRO A 96 -3.77 9.73 -10.52
CA PRO A 96 -2.99 10.68 -11.30
C PRO A 96 -3.24 12.13 -10.91
N THR A 97 -4.45 12.44 -10.43
CA THR A 97 -4.86 13.83 -10.15
C THR A 97 -4.95 14.19 -8.67
N GLY A 98 -4.90 13.23 -7.74
CA GLY A 98 -4.87 13.53 -6.31
C GLY A 98 -5.01 12.33 -5.39
N VAL A 99 -5.58 12.55 -4.21
CA VAL A 99 -5.83 11.52 -3.20
C VAL A 99 -7.32 11.33 -2.94
N ILE A 100 -7.74 10.08 -2.75
CA ILE A 100 -9.08 9.69 -2.31
C ILE A 100 -9.00 9.38 -0.82
N GLN A 101 -9.80 10.07 -0.01
CA GLN A 101 -9.99 9.71 1.40
C GLN A 101 -10.93 8.51 1.49
N LEU A 102 -10.43 7.39 2.02
CA LEU A 102 -11.23 6.20 2.23
C LEU A 102 -11.91 6.21 3.60
N GLN A 103 -12.62 5.13 3.90
CA GLN A 103 -13.31 4.93 5.17
C GLN A 103 -13.05 3.51 5.64
N GLY A 104 -12.19 3.37 6.65
CA GLY A 104 -11.81 2.06 7.19
C GLY A 104 -12.97 1.38 7.92
N ALA A 105 -13.10 0.06 7.77
CA ALA A 105 -14.13 -0.73 8.45
C ALA A 105 -13.78 -1.04 9.92
N LYS A 106 -12.48 -1.06 10.28
CA LYS A 106 -11.99 -1.36 11.62
C LYS A 106 -12.13 -0.13 12.53
N GLU A 107 -12.81 -0.29 13.67
CA GLU A 107 -13.11 0.82 14.59
C GLU A 107 -11.85 1.58 15.03
N ALA A 108 -10.77 0.85 15.33
CA ALA A 108 -9.49 1.42 15.74
C ALA A 108 -8.88 2.38 14.70
N ARG A 109 -9.25 2.24 13.41
CA ARG A 109 -8.65 2.98 12.28
C ARG A 109 -9.53 4.09 11.72
N ILE A 110 -10.74 4.31 12.25
CA ILE A 110 -11.70 5.31 11.71
C ILE A 110 -11.12 6.74 11.67
N LYS A 111 -10.17 7.07 12.56
CA LYS A 111 -9.53 8.39 12.61
C LYS A 111 -8.40 8.58 11.59
N GLU A 112 -7.87 7.49 11.04
CA GLU A 112 -6.66 7.53 10.20
C GLU A 112 -6.87 8.16 8.81
N PRO A 113 -7.97 7.92 8.07
CA PRO A 113 -8.15 8.48 6.74
C PRO A 113 -8.09 10.00 6.69
N ALA A 114 -8.83 10.68 7.56
CA ALA A 114 -8.86 12.14 7.61
C ALA A 114 -7.50 12.73 8.02
N LEU A 115 -6.81 12.08 8.97
CA LEU A 115 -5.46 12.47 9.40
C LEU A 115 -4.46 12.34 8.24
N LEU A 116 -4.42 11.19 7.57
CA LEU A 116 -3.49 10.93 6.48
C LEU A 116 -3.75 11.88 5.30
N VAL A 117 -5.00 12.09 4.92
CA VAL A 117 -5.33 12.97 3.79
C VAL A 117 -5.01 14.43 4.10
N SER A 118 -5.24 14.90 5.34
CA SER A 118 -4.82 16.24 5.77
C SER A 118 -3.30 16.41 5.64
N ASP A 119 -2.51 15.42 6.08
CA ASP A 119 -1.06 15.45 5.96
C ASP A 119 -0.62 15.45 4.48
N ILE A 120 -1.25 14.63 3.63
CA ILE A 120 -0.97 14.58 2.18
C ILE A 120 -1.36 15.90 1.48
N ASN A 121 -2.47 16.53 1.87
CA ASN A 121 -2.86 17.84 1.35
C ASN A 121 -1.85 18.92 1.72
N ALA A 122 -1.26 18.86 2.93
CA ALA A 122 -0.18 19.76 3.33
C ALA A 122 1.10 19.58 2.48
N LEU A 123 1.31 18.40 1.88
CA LEU A 123 2.36 18.14 0.89
C LEU A 123 2.01 18.62 -0.54
N GLY A 124 0.81 19.17 -0.74
CA GLY A 124 0.35 19.81 -1.98
C GLY A 124 -0.47 18.90 -2.93
N MET A 125 -0.73 17.64 -2.57
CA MET A 125 -1.60 16.77 -3.37
C MET A 125 -3.08 17.02 -3.01
N PRO A 126 -3.95 17.37 -3.97
CA PRO A 126 -5.35 17.70 -3.67
C PRO A 126 -6.18 16.45 -3.39
N THR A 127 -7.27 16.60 -2.63
CA THR A 127 -8.28 15.56 -2.45
C THR A 127 -9.25 15.55 -3.61
N VAL A 128 -9.41 14.40 -4.28
CA VAL A 128 -10.27 14.22 -5.47
C VAL A 128 -11.50 13.37 -5.20
N GLY A 129 -11.55 12.69 -4.05
CA GLY A 129 -12.71 11.93 -3.61
C GLY A 129 -12.71 11.69 -2.11
N VAL A 130 -13.89 11.52 -1.53
CA VAL A 130 -14.07 11.16 -0.12
C VAL A 130 -15.20 10.13 -0.05
N LEU A 131 -14.95 8.97 0.55
CA LEU A 131 -16.00 8.01 0.81
C LEU A 131 -16.90 8.48 1.94
N LEU A 132 -18.21 8.31 1.75
CA LEU A 132 -19.24 8.82 2.67
C LEU A 132 -20.28 7.75 3.01
N GLY A 133 -20.92 7.93 4.17
CA GLY A 133 -22.05 7.11 4.60
C GLY A 133 -21.61 5.72 5.07
N ASP A 134 -22.26 4.69 4.52
CA ASP A 134 -21.97 3.29 4.81
C ASP A 134 -20.84 2.70 3.95
N ALA A 135 -20.26 3.50 3.05
CA ALA A 135 -19.11 3.09 2.26
C ALA A 135 -17.90 2.76 3.13
N THR A 136 -17.33 1.57 2.96
CA THR A 136 -16.03 1.22 3.54
C THR A 136 -15.09 0.73 2.46
N ALA A 137 -13.80 1.09 2.57
CA ALA A 137 -12.73 0.60 1.73
C ALA A 137 -11.38 0.76 2.44
N ASP A 138 -10.50 -0.23 2.25
CA ASP A 138 -9.08 -0.13 2.58
C ASP A 138 -8.28 -0.14 1.27
N ALA A 139 -7.27 0.71 1.14
CA ALA A 139 -6.45 0.76 -0.06
C ALA A 139 -5.70 -0.56 -0.33
N GLY A 140 -5.41 -1.38 0.68
CA GLY A 140 -4.85 -2.72 0.50
C GLY A 140 -5.69 -3.62 -0.41
N ASP A 141 -6.97 -3.30 -0.65
CA ASP A 141 -7.79 -3.98 -1.66
C ASP A 141 -7.59 -3.47 -3.07
N MET A 142 -6.70 -2.50 -3.29
CA MET A 142 -6.59 -1.79 -4.55
C MET A 142 -5.16 -1.71 -5.05
N PHE A 143 -4.97 -2.02 -6.33
CA PHE A 143 -3.71 -1.77 -7.01
C PHE A 143 -3.97 -1.48 -8.50
N TRP A 144 -3.04 -0.80 -9.14
CA TRP A 144 -3.07 -0.56 -10.59
C TRP A 144 -2.65 -1.83 -11.34
N LEU A 145 -3.57 -2.39 -12.14
CA LEU A 145 -3.29 -3.49 -13.07
C LEU A 145 -2.50 -3.01 -14.29
N ASP A 146 -2.77 -1.78 -14.71
CA ASP A 146 -2.11 -1.03 -15.78
C ASP A 146 -2.41 0.47 -15.61
N GLU A 147 -1.90 1.31 -16.50
CA GLU A 147 -2.04 2.78 -16.44
C GLU A 147 -3.50 3.30 -16.47
N ARG A 148 -4.48 2.45 -16.83
CA ARG A 148 -5.90 2.80 -16.99
C ARG A 148 -6.83 1.96 -16.16
N THR A 149 -6.36 0.94 -15.45
CA THR A 149 -7.21 -0.03 -14.78
C THR A 149 -6.78 -0.25 -13.33
N VAL A 150 -7.70 0.01 -12.39
CA VAL A 150 -7.54 -0.34 -10.98
C VAL A 150 -8.23 -1.67 -10.69
N ALA A 151 -7.54 -2.58 -10.02
CA ALA A 151 -8.14 -3.75 -9.39
C ALA A 151 -8.74 -3.34 -8.04
N ILE A 152 -9.91 -3.88 -7.69
CA ILE A 152 -10.53 -3.73 -6.37
C ILE A 152 -10.92 -5.10 -5.82
N GLY A 153 -10.51 -5.38 -4.59
CA GLY A 153 -10.92 -6.52 -3.79
C GLY A 153 -12.29 -6.28 -3.14
N ARG A 154 -13.18 -7.26 -3.20
CA ARG A 154 -14.37 -7.34 -2.34
C ARG A 154 -14.01 -8.14 -1.11
N THR A 155 -13.99 -7.47 0.03
CA THR A 155 -13.54 -8.04 1.30
C THR A 155 -14.47 -7.61 2.43
N TYR A 156 -14.13 -8.00 3.65
CA TYR A 156 -14.76 -7.46 4.85
C TYR A 156 -14.38 -6.00 5.13
N ARG A 157 -13.37 -5.45 4.43
CA ARG A 157 -12.91 -4.07 4.54
C ARG A 157 -13.46 -3.17 3.44
N THR A 158 -13.63 -3.72 2.23
CA THR A 158 -14.14 -3.00 1.07
C THR A 158 -15.52 -3.51 0.64
N ASN A 159 -16.56 -2.70 0.88
CA ASN A 159 -17.96 -3.05 0.70
C ASN A 159 -18.61 -2.44 -0.56
N GLU A 160 -19.90 -2.71 -0.82
CA GLU A 160 -20.57 -2.41 -2.10
C GLU A 160 -20.73 -0.93 -2.33
N ALA A 161 -21.11 -0.22 -1.27
CA ALA A 161 -21.19 1.23 -1.27
C ALA A 161 -19.80 1.86 -1.54
N GLY A 162 -18.74 1.32 -0.93
CA GLY A 162 -17.35 1.76 -1.13
C GLY A 162 -16.89 1.60 -2.56
N GLU A 163 -17.02 0.40 -3.14
CA GLU A 163 -16.67 0.17 -4.55
C GLU A 163 -17.48 1.07 -5.50
N LYS A 164 -18.78 1.23 -5.26
CA LYS A 164 -19.62 2.08 -6.11
C LYS A 164 -19.11 3.52 -6.14
N GLN A 165 -18.83 4.12 -4.98
CA GLN A 165 -18.30 5.49 -4.92
C GLN A 165 -16.90 5.57 -5.53
N LEU A 166 -16.03 4.58 -5.29
CA LEU A 166 -14.71 4.51 -5.92
C LEU A 166 -14.79 4.49 -7.45
N ARG A 167 -15.72 3.70 -8.01
CA ARG A 167 -15.96 3.66 -9.47
C ARG A 167 -16.38 5.02 -10.03
N GLU A 168 -17.17 5.80 -9.30
CA GLU A 168 -17.57 7.14 -9.72
C GLU A 168 -16.34 8.09 -9.77
N VAL A 169 -15.47 8.03 -8.76
CA VAL A 169 -14.21 8.81 -8.73
C VAL A 169 -13.28 8.39 -9.87
N PHE A 170 -13.02 7.09 -10.03
CA PHE A 170 -12.17 6.56 -11.10
C PHE A 170 -12.71 6.88 -12.50
N ALA A 171 -14.02 6.77 -12.72
CA ALA A 171 -14.64 7.09 -14.00
C ALA A 171 -14.49 8.58 -14.37
N ALA A 172 -14.49 9.49 -13.39
CA ALA A 172 -14.24 10.92 -13.62
C ALA A 172 -12.83 11.20 -14.16
N GLU A 173 -11.88 10.31 -13.90
CA GLU A 173 -10.50 10.36 -14.41
C GLU A 173 -10.28 9.43 -15.63
N GLY A 174 -11.34 8.76 -16.12
CA GLY A 174 -11.24 7.81 -17.25
C GLY A 174 -10.55 6.49 -16.91
N ILE A 175 -10.54 6.11 -15.63
CA ILE A 175 -9.94 4.88 -15.11
C ILE A 175 -11.01 3.78 -15.01
N ASP A 176 -10.71 2.62 -15.58
CA ASP A 176 -11.53 1.41 -15.48
C ASP A 176 -11.29 0.69 -14.15
N VAL A 177 -12.31 -0.06 -13.69
CA VAL A 177 -12.23 -0.83 -12.44
C VAL A 177 -12.59 -2.30 -12.67
N LYS A 178 -11.70 -3.20 -12.26
CA LYS A 178 -11.91 -4.65 -12.22
C LYS A 178 -12.04 -5.16 -10.80
N THR A 179 -13.11 -5.90 -10.54
CA THR A 179 -13.43 -6.39 -9.19
C THR A 179 -13.09 -7.86 -9.03
N PHE A 180 -12.48 -8.19 -7.89
CA PHE A 180 -12.12 -9.56 -7.51
C PHE A 180 -12.70 -9.88 -6.14
N HIS A 181 -13.50 -10.95 -6.05
CA HIS A 181 -14.08 -11.36 -4.78
C HIS A 181 -13.10 -12.22 -4.00
N MET A 182 -12.68 -11.74 -2.83
CA MET A 182 -11.75 -12.46 -1.97
C MET A 182 -12.46 -13.62 -1.26
N PRO A 183 -11.76 -14.74 -1.01
CA PRO A 183 -12.31 -15.85 -0.25
C PRO A 183 -12.50 -15.47 1.23
N HIS A 184 -13.32 -16.26 1.94
CA HIS A 184 -13.47 -16.14 3.39
C HIS A 184 -12.18 -16.42 4.18
N ALA A 185 -11.34 -17.32 3.65
CA ALA A 185 -10.10 -17.80 4.28
C ALA A 185 -10.30 -18.15 5.77
N MET A 186 -9.63 -17.43 6.68
CA MET A 186 -9.67 -17.68 8.12
C MET A 186 -10.78 -16.91 8.87
N GLY A 187 -11.63 -16.16 8.18
CA GLY A 187 -12.76 -15.46 8.79
C GLY A 187 -12.75 -13.94 8.61
N PRO A 188 -13.79 -13.24 9.09
CA PRO A 188 -13.92 -11.78 8.95
C PRO A 188 -12.87 -10.98 9.74
N GLU A 189 -12.34 -11.56 10.82
CA GLU A 189 -11.27 -10.93 11.63
C GLU A 189 -9.90 -11.07 10.97
N TYR A 190 -9.74 -12.00 10.03
CA TYR A 190 -8.50 -12.14 9.28
C TYR A 190 -8.37 -11.00 8.29
N CYS A 191 -7.30 -10.22 8.42
CA CYS A 191 -7.04 -9.05 7.57
C CYS A 191 -6.57 -9.47 6.17
N LEU A 192 -7.49 -10.04 5.39
CA LEU A 192 -7.25 -10.47 4.03
C LEU A 192 -7.69 -9.38 3.04
N HIS A 193 -6.73 -8.58 2.58
CA HIS A 193 -6.92 -7.68 1.45
C HIS A 193 -6.57 -8.37 0.13
N LEU A 194 -6.96 -7.77 -1.00
CA LEU A 194 -6.49 -8.21 -2.32
C LEU A 194 -4.95 -8.23 -2.39
N MET A 195 -4.27 -7.21 -1.87
CA MET A 195 -2.81 -7.16 -1.89
C MET A 195 -2.13 -8.08 -0.86
N SER A 196 -2.89 -8.73 0.03
CA SER A 196 -2.33 -9.81 0.86
C SER A 196 -1.95 -11.03 0.03
N VAL A 197 -2.55 -11.22 -1.15
CA VAL A 197 -2.30 -12.36 -2.05
C VAL A 197 -1.61 -11.99 -3.35
N ILE A 198 -1.38 -10.70 -3.62
CA ILE A 198 -0.68 -10.24 -4.81
C ILE A 198 0.13 -8.96 -4.56
N SER A 199 1.35 -8.92 -5.09
CA SER A 199 2.13 -7.69 -5.26
C SER A 199 2.67 -7.59 -6.69
N PRO A 200 2.26 -6.59 -7.49
CA PRO A 200 2.86 -6.29 -8.78
C PRO A 200 4.34 -5.89 -8.64
N ILE A 201 5.21 -6.39 -9.52
CA ILE A 201 6.67 -6.13 -9.50
C ILE A 201 7.14 -5.43 -10.78
N ARG A 202 6.61 -5.86 -11.92
CA ARG A 202 6.77 -5.27 -13.25
C ARG A 202 5.46 -5.42 -14.02
N ASP A 203 5.35 -4.77 -15.18
CA ASP A 203 4.18 -4.92 -16.06
C ASP A 203 3.91 -6.37 -16.48
N ASP A 204 4.94 -7.23 -16.44
CA ASP A 204 4.88 -8.64 -16.83
C ASP A 204 5.06 -9.62 -15.67
N LEU A 205 5.13 -9.14 -14.41
CA LEU A 205 5.48 -9.99 -13.25
C LEU A 205 4.78 -9.54 -11.96
N ALA A 206 4.16 -10.48 -11.26
CA ALA A 206 3.62 -10.29 -9.92
C ALA A 206 4.05 -11.42 -8.97
N VAL A 207 4.21 -11.12 -7.69
CA VAL A 207 4.26 -12.11 -6.61
C VAL A 207 2.83 -12.47 -6.25
N VAL A 208 2.53 -13.76 -6.11
CA VAL A 208 1.17 -14.23 -5.82
C VAL A 208 1.18 -15.35 -4.79
N TYR A 209 0.32 -15.26 -3.79
CA TYR A 209 -0.03 -16.41 -2.94
C TYR A 209 -1.26 -17.10 -3.52
N GLU A 210 -1.03 -18.15 -4.31
CA GLU A 210 -2.06 -18.75 -5.17
C GLU A 210 -3.21 -19.42 -4.41
N ARG A 211 -2.97 -19.90 -3.17
CA ARG A 211 -3.98 -20.61 -2.37
C ARG A 211 -5.19 -19.74 -2.04
N GLU A 212 -4.97 -18.45 -1.78
CA GLU A 212 -6.03 -17.50 -1.40
C GLU A 212 -6.34 -16.49 -2.52
N ALA A 213 -5.65 -16.58 -3.65
CA ALA A 213 -5.90 -15.73 -4.81
C ALA A 213 -7.27 -16.07 -5.46
N PRO A 214 -8.10 -15.06 -5.77
CA PRO A 214 -9.32 -15.28 -6.55
C PRO A 214 -9.01 -15.90 -7.90
N VAL A 215 -9.76 -16.92 -8.30
CA VAL A 215 -9.57 -17.59 -9.61
C VAL A 215 -9.66 -16.57 -10.76
N THR A 216 -10.58 -15.61 -10.67
CA THR A 216 -10.74 -14.56 -11.69
C THR A 216 -9.56 -13.61 -11.75
N LEU A 217 -8.83 -13.39 -10.64
CA LEU A 217 -7.58 -12.63 -10.64
C LEU A 217 -6.51 -13.39 -11.42
N LEU A 218 -6.29 -14.67 -11.11
CA LEU A 218 -5.28 -15.49 -11.79
C LEU A 218 -5.53 -15.58 -13.30
N GLN A 219 -6.81 -15.72 -13.70
CA GLN A 219 -7.21 -15.70 -15.11
C GLN A 219 -6.95 -14.35 -15.77
N GLU A 220 -7.21 -13.24 -15.08
CA GLU A 220 -6.96 -11.90 -15.60
C GLU A 220 -5.45 -11.64 -15.78
N LEU A 221 -4.62 -12.05 -14.81
CA LEU A 221 -3.16 -11.97 -14.92
C LEU A 221 -2.66 -12.76 -16.13
N ALA A 222 -3.11 -14.01 -16.27
CA ALA A 222 -2.73 -14.87 -17.41
C ALA A 222 -3.18 -14.27 -18.76
N LYS A 223 -4.41 -13.73 -18.84
CA LYS A 223 -4.93 -13.05 -20.03
C LYS A 223 -4.07 -11.85 -20.43
N ARG A 224 -3.50 -11.15 -19.44
CA ARG A 224 -2.62 -9.99 -19.63
C ARG A 224 -1.16 -10.38 -19.89
N GLY A 225 -0.82 -11.67 -19.83
CA GLY A 225 0.56 -12.14 -19.98
C GLY A 225 1.44 -11.86 -18.75
N ILE A 226 0.85 -11.54 -17.60
CA ILE A 226 1.56 -11.30 -16.35
C ILE A 226 1.96 -12.66 -15.76
N LYS A 227 3.27 -12.88 -15.61
CA LYS A 227 3.82 -14.07 -14.97
C LYS A 227 3.70 -13.95 -13.45
N THR A 228 3.64 -15.09 -12.78
CA THR A 228 3.56 -15.16 -11.32
C THR A 228 4.81 -15.77 -10.71
N VAL A 229 5.27 -15.20 -9.61
CA VAL A 229 6.17 -15.85 -8.65
C VAL A 229 5.31 -16.30 -7.49
N SER A 230 5.16 -17.62 -7.33
CA SER A 230 4.33 -18.20 -6.27
C SER A 230 5.02 -18.05 -4.91
N VAL A 231 4.28 -17.63 -3.89
CA VAL A 231 4.69 -17.59 -2.47
C VAL A 231 4.41 -18.97 -1.85
N PRO A 232 5.39 -19.62 -1.20
CA PRO A 232 5.15 -20.87 -0.49
C PRO A 232 4.40 -20.62 0.83
N ASP A 233 3.59 -21.57 1.27
CA ASP A 233 2.81 -21.47 2.52
C ASP A 233 3.64 -21.07 3.74
N GLU A 234 4.85 -21.62 3.84
CA GLU A 234 5.76 -21.40 4.97
C GLU A 234 6.27 -19.95 5.07
N GLU A 235 6.17 -19.17 3.99
CA GLU A 235 6.57 -17.76 3.97
C GLU A 235 5.37 -16.79 3.91
N TYR A 236 4.14 -17.31 3.85
CA TYR A 236 2.95 -16.47 3.75
C TYR A 236 2.74 -15.62 5.01
N MET A 237 2.83 -16.27 6.19
CA MET A 237 2.64 -15.58 7.48
C MET A 237 3.80 -14.63 7.83
N SER A 238 4.97 -14.79 7.20
CA SER A 238 6.09 -13.84 7.29
C SER A 238 6.02 -12.72 6.24
N LEU A 239 4.84 -12.54 5.64
CA LEU A 239 4.50 -11.47 4.70
C LEU A 239 5.31 -11.48 3.40
N ALA A 240 5.71 -12.65 2.89
CA ALA A 240 6.40 -12.77 1.60
C ALA A 240 5.63 -12.20 0.41
N CYS A 241 4.29 -12.12 0.52
CA CYS A 241 3.46 -11.53 -0.52
C CYS A 241 3.37 -9.99 -0.45
N ASN A 242 3.86 -9.37 0.63
CA ASN A 242 3.88 -7.91 0.77
C ASN A 242 5.20 -7.36 0.21
N VAL A 243 5.20 -7.04 -1.09
CA VAL A 243 6.40 -6.64 -1.82
C VAL A 243 6.18 -5.26 -2.43
N LEU A 244 7.05 -4.32 -2.10
CA LEU A 244 7.00 -2.98 -2.65
C LEU A 244 7.88 -2.89 -3.89
N ALA A 245 7.28 -2.70 -5.07
CA ALA A 245 8.02 -2.32 -6.27
C ALA A 245 8.52 -0.89 -6.15
N ILE A 246 9.84 -0.70 -6.19
CA ILE A 246 10.47 0.63 -6.24
C ILE A 246 10.48 1.14 -7.68
N ARG A 247 10.90 0.30 -8.62
CA ARG A 247 10.87 0.56 -10.06
C ARG A 247 10.85 -0.79 -10.77
N PRO A 248 10.57 -0.86 -12.09
CA PRO A 248 10.47 -2.16 -12.76
C PRO A 248 11.73 -3.00 -12.55
N GLY A 249 11.58 -4.12 -11.84
CA GLY A 249 12.67 -5.06 -11.53
C GLY A 249 13.49 -4.74 -10.29
N VAL A 250 13.10 -3.76 -9.46
CA VAL A 250 13.70 -3.49 -8.14
C VAL A 250 12.61 -3.46 -7.08
N ALA A 251 12.73 -4.31 -6.06
CA ALA A 251 11.72 -4.48 -5.04
C ALA A 251 12.28 -4.53 -3.62
N VAL A 252 11.45 -4.16 -2.64
CA VAL A 252 11.74 -4.26 -1.21
C VAL A 252 10.79 -5.26 -0.56
N MET A 253 11.32 -6.13 0.30
CA MET A 253 10.61 -7.18 1.02
C MET A 253 10.98 -7.22 2.51
N PRO A 254 10.12 -7.73 3.40
CA PRO A 254 10.53 -8.04 4.75
C PRO A 254 11.54 -9.21 4.76
N SER A 255 12.54 -9.13 5.66
CA SER A 255 13.47 -10.24 5.91
C SER A 255 12.74 -11.49 6.40
N GLY A 256 13.34 -12.67 6.23
CA GLY A 256 12.76 -13.95 6.67
C GLY A 256 12.04 -14.75 5.58
N ASN A 257 12.09 -14.29 4.32
CA ASN A 257 11.42 -14.94 3.18
C ASN A 257 12.43 -15.41 2.09
N PRO A 258 13.41 -16.27 2.41
CA PRO A 258 14.50 -16.63 1.50
C PRO A 258 14.07 -17.29 0.18
N ILE A 259 13.01 -18.10 0.18
CA ILE A 259 12.52 -18.81 -1.01
C ILE A 259 11.91 -17.82 -2.00
N THR A 260 11.03 -16.94 -1.53
CA THR A 260 10.41 -15.93 -2.40
C THR A 260 11.44 -14.94 -2.92
N VAL A 261 12.41 -14.52 -2.08
CA VAL A 261 13.54 -13.69 -2.51
C VAL A 261 14.34 -14.38 -3.62
N GLN A 262 14.65 -15.67 -3.48
CA GLN A 262 15.40 -16.43 -4.47
C GLN A 262 14.62 -16.56 -5.79
N ARG A 263 13.32 -16.88 -5.73
CA ARG A 263 12.45 -16.98 -6.92
C ARG A 263 12.35 -15.65 -7.66
N LEU A 264 12.27 -14.53 -6.95
CA LEU A 264 12.27 -13.19 -7.56
C LEU A 264 13.60 -12.87 -8.24
N ARG A 265 14.73 -13.19 -7.61
CA ARG A 265 16.06 -13.02 -8.20
C ARG A 265 16.24 -13.86 -9.47
N GLU A 266 15.76 -15.09 -9.46
CA GLU A 266 15.71 -15.97 -10.65
C GLU A 266 14.82 -15.39 -11.76
N ALA A 267 13.76 -14.65 -11.40
CA ALA A 267 12.91 -13.91 -12.32
C ALA A 267 13.50 -12.52 -12.73
N GLY A 268 14.78 -12.26 -12.42
CA GLY A 268 15.51 -11.06 -12.82
C GLY A 268 15.12 -9.81 -12.02
N VAL A 269 14.66 -9.98 -10.78
CA VAL A 269 14.33 -8.87 -9.86
C VAL A 269 15.49 -8.65 -8.89
N GLU A 270 15.96 -7.41 -8.78
CA GLU A 270 16.82 -6.96 -7.69
C GLU A 270 15.97 -6.83 -6.42
N VAL A 271 16.27 -7.64 -5.40
CA VAL A 271 15.49 -7.68 -4.16
C VAL A 271 16.33 -7.19 -2.99
N HIS A 272 15.83 -6.14 -2.34
CA HIS A 272 16.32 -5.59 -1.08
C HIS A 272 15.44 -6.06 0.07
N THR A 273 16.04 -6.31 1.22
CA THR A 273 15.30 -6.71 2.42
C THR A 273 15.57 -5.74 3.56
N TYR A 274 14.56 -5.49 4.38
CA TYR A 274 14.70 -4.76 5.64
C TYR A 274 14.28 -5.64 6.81
N LYS A 275 14.80 -5.33 8.00
CA LYS A 275 14.43 -6.03 9.23
C LYS A 275 13.00 -5.65 9.60
N ALA A 276 12.14 -6.65 9.78
CA ALA A 276 10.70 -6.44 9.93
C ALA A 276 10.08 -7.17 11.14
N ASP A 277 10.91 -7.70 12.06
CA ASP A 277 10.47 -8.59 13.13
C ASP A 277 9.36 -7.99 14.03
N VAL A 278 9.46 -6.69 14.33
CA VAL A 278 8.47 -6.00 15.17
C VAL A 278 7.29 -5.51 14.35
N ILE A 279 7.51 -4.94 13.17
CA ILE A 279 6.44 -4.38 12.34
C ILE A 279 5.50 -5.44 11.77
N ASN A 280 6.03 -6.63 11.45
CA ASN A 280 5.24 -7.75 10.95
C ASN A 280 4.20 -8.25 11.99
N ARG A 281 4.36 -7.89 13.27
CA ARG A 281 3.35 -8.18 14.29
C ARG A 281 2.07 -7.38 14.10
N GLY A 282 2.12 -6.23 13.43
CA GLY A 282 0.94 -5.51 12.94
C GLY A 282 0.42 -6.04 11.61
N GLU A 283 0.92 -7.18 11.13
CA GLU A 283 0.54 -7.85 9.88
C GLU A 283 0.73 -6.99 8.60
N GLY A 284 1.58 -5.96 8.68
CA GLY A 284 1.89 -5.07 7.56
C GLY A 284 3.35 -5.13 7.12
N GLY A 285 3.58 -5.07 5.81
CA GLY A 285 4.91 -5.06 5.19
C GLY A 285 5.27 -3.73 4.51
N PRO A 286 6.27 -3.72 3.62
CA PRO A 286 6.80 -2.49 3.02
C PRO A 286 5.76 -1.72 2.18
N THR A 287 4.82 -2.42 1.53
CA THR A 287 3.72 -1.77 0.83
C THR A 287 2.78 -1.09 1.83
N CYS A 288 2.41 -1.77 2.92
CA CYS A 288 1.52 -1.22 3.95
C CYS A 288 2.09 0.05 4.60
N LEU A 289 3.41 0.11 4.77
CA LEU A 289 4.14 1.24 5.38
C LEU A 289 4.28 2.46 4.47
N THR A 290 3.87 2.36 3.21
CA THR A 290 4.13 3.41 2.22
C THR A 290 2.85 3.89 1.55
N ARG A 291 2.85 5.16 1.17
CA ARG A 291 1.81 5.75 0.32
C ARG A 291 2.49 6.44 -0.85
N PRO A 292 2.56 5.79 -2.02
CA PRO A 292 3.13 6.39 -3.22
C PRO A 292 2.44 7.72 -3.53
N LEU A 293 3.22 8.79 -3.60
CA LEU A 293 2.73 10.13 -3.95
C LEU A 293 3.01 10.46 -5.41
N TRP A 294 4.12 9.94 -5.95
CA TRP A 294 4.49 10.10 -7.34
C TRP A 294 5.23 8.87 -7.85
N ARG A 295 4.72 8.31 -8.96
CA ARG A 295 5.46 7.37 -9.80
C ARG A 295 5.67 7.97 -11.19
N GLU A 296 6.88 7.83 -11.72
CA GLU A 296 7.27 8.29 -13.06
C GLU A 296 7.45 7.08 -13.98
N ASP A 297 6.92 7.18 -15.19
CA ASP A 297 7.04 6.16 -16.24
C ASP A 297 8.50 5.98 -16.73
#